data_AF-A0A2A4YC00-F1
#
_entry.id   AF-A0A2A4YC00-F1
#
_cell.length_a   1.000
_cell.length_b   1.000
_cell.length_c   1.000
_cell.angle_alpha   90.00
_cell.angle_beta   90.00
_cell.angle_gamma   90.00
#
_symmetry.space_group_name_H-M   'P 1'
#
loop_
_entity.id
_entity.type
_entity.pdbx_description
1 polymer ?
#
loop_
_entity_poly.entity_id
_entity_poly.type
_entity_poly.pdbx_seq_one_letter_code
_entity_poly.pdbx_strand_id
1 'polypeptide(L)'
;MVLQIFSWAAIVILSISYWFQIYKIQVHKEVRDLSLSYNVLLAIGFGVLTATAYVEGSLIFLVKQIATTLPVIIIIIQIIYHKRDRWHDNNDPKCASCKEEMEPYWKHCAFCGEKKQPKVKESA
;
A
#
# COMPACT_ATOMS: atom_id res chain seq x y z
N MET A 1 19.31 13.80 27.24
CA MET A 1 18.89 14.71 26.14
C MET A 1 19.16 14.15 24.76
N VAL A 2 20.42 13.81 24.41
CA VAL A 2 20.77 13.31 23.05
C VAL A 2 19.96 12.07 22.64
N LEU A 3 19.83 11.07 23.52
CA LEU A 3 19.03 9.86 23.27
C LEU A 3 17.54 10.13 23.01
N GLN A 4 16.96 11.12 23.70
CA GLN A 4 15.56 11.50 23.48
C GLN A 4 15.37 12.13 22.11
N ILE A 5 16.29 13.02 21.69
CA ILE A 5 16.26 13.65 20.37
C ILE A 5 16.32 12.58 19.26
N PHE A 6 17.24 11.62 19.38
CA PHE A 6 17.32 10.51 18.42
C PHE A 6 16.06 9.64 18.40
N SER A 7 15.47 9.38 19.58
CA SER A 7 14.23 8.60 19.66
C SER A 7 13.06 9.30 18.97
N TRP A 8 12.91 10.61 19.17
CA TRP A 8 11.89 11.41 18.50
C TRP A 8 12.13 11.50 16.98
N ALA A 9 13.37 11.70 16.55
CA ALA A 9 13.73 11.69 15.14
C ALA A 9 13.41 10.34 14.48
N ALA A 10 13.72 9.23 15.15
CA ALA A 10 13.40 7.90 14.67
C ALA A 10 11.89 7.68 14.50
N ILE A 11 11.07 8.16 15.45
CA ILE A 11 9.60 8.07 15.37
C ILE A 11 9.09 8.85 14.13
N VAL A 12 9.60 10.06 13.90
CA VAL A 12 9.20 10.88 12.75
C VAL A 12 9.56 10.20 11.43
N ILE A 13 10.79 9.69 11.31
CA ILE A 13 11.26 9.00 10.09
C ILE A 13 10.43 7.74 9.81
N LEU A 14 10.15 6.94 10.85
CA LEU A 14 9.28 5.76 10.74
C LEU A 14 7.87 6.14 10.31
N SER A 15 7.27 7.15 10.95
CA SER A 15 5.91 7.61 10.64
C SER A 15 5.79 8.09 9.19
N ILE A 16 6.77 8.84 8.70
CA ILE A 16 6.80 9.30 7.29
C ILE A 16 6.89 8.11 6.34
N SER A 17 7.74 7.13 6.65
CA SER A 17 7.94 5.95 5.81
C SER A 17 6.65 5.12 5.66
N TYR A 18 5.89 4.96 6.75
CA TYR A 18 4.59 4.29 6.69
C TYR A 18 3.55 5.09 5.90
N TRP A 19 3.54 6.42 6.01
CA TRP A 19 2.62 7.23 5.20
C TRP A 19 2.93 7.15 3.71
N PHE A 20 4.20 7.08 3.33
CA PHE A 20 4.60 6.85 1.94
C PHE A 20 4.08 5.51 1.40
N GLN A 21 4.10 4.45 2.23
CA GLN A 21 3.52 3.16 1.83
C GLN A 21 2.03 3.26 1.58
N ILE A 22 1.29 3.88 2.49
CA ILE A 22 -0.17 4.07 2.33
C ILE A 22 -0.51 4.93 1.12
N TYR A 23 0.26 5.99 0.87
CA TYR A 23 0.11 6.81 -0.33
C TYR A 23 0.31 5.98 -1.59
N LYS A 24 1.36 5.15 -1.64
CA LYS A 24 1.63 4.27 -2.78
C LYS A 24 0.48 3.29 -3.02
N ILE A 25 -0.07 2.68 -1.96
CA ILE A 25 -1.22 1.78 -2.06
C ILE A 25 -2.46 2.51 -2.56
N GLN A 26 -2.72 3.73 -2.07
CA GLN A 26 -3.88 4.53 -2.50
C GLN A 26 -3.80 4.91 -3.98
N VAL A 27 -2.61 5.23 -4.48
CA VAL A 27 -2.40 5.67 -5.87
C VAL A 27 -2.41 4.48 -6.83
N HIS A 28 -1.63 3.43 -6.55
CA HIS A 28 -1.47 2.31 -7.48
C HIS A 28 -2.52 1.22 -7.30
N LYS A 29 -3.23 1.21 -6.17
CA LYS A 29 -4.19 0.15 -5.77
C LYS A 29 -3.59 -1.26 -5.82
N GLU A 30 -2.27 -1.34 -5.77
CA GLU A 30 -1.50 -2.57 -5.89
C GLU A 30 -1.39 -3.22 -4.50
N VAL A 31 -2.31 -4.14 -4.21
CA VAL A 31 -2.35 -4.87 -2.93
C VAL A 31 -2.09 -6.36 -3.07
N ARG A 32 -1.82 -6.86 -4.29
CA ARG A 32 -1.64 -8.29 -4.57
C ARG A 32 -0.42 -8.87 -3.86
N ASP A 33 0.68 -8.11 -3.86
CA ASP A 33 1.96 -8.55 -3.31
C ASP A 33 2.07 -8.27 -1.79
N LEU A 34 1.09 -7.55 -1.22
CA LEU A 34 1.02 -7.30 0.21
C LEU A 34 0.31 -8.47 0.90
N SER A 35 1.07 -9.20 1.73
CA SER A 35 0.51 -10.25 2.56
C SER A 35 -0.37 -9.67 3.68
N LEU A 36 -1.67 -9.98 3.62
CA LEU A 36 -2.61 -9.60 4.68
C LEU A 36 -2.24 -10.24 6.02
N SER A 37 -1.85 -11.52 6.02
CA SER A 37 -1.51 -12.24 7.25
C SER A 37 -0.30 -11.64 7.95
N TYR A 38 0.71 -11.21 7.18
CA TYR A 38 1.87 -10.49 7.71
C TYR A 38 1.44 -9.20 8.44
N ASN A 39 0.62 -8.37 7.80
CA ASN A 39 0.18 -7.11 8.38
C ASN A 39 -0.69 -7.31 9.63
N VAL A 40 -1.54 -8.35 9.65
CA VAL A 40 -2.35 -8.71 10.82
C VAL A 40 -1.47 -9.16 12.00
N LEU A 41 -0.49 -10.03 11.75
CA LEU A 41 0.45 -10.45 12.79
C LEU A 41 1.26 -9.27 13.33
N LEU A 42 1.64 -8.34 12.44
CA LEU A 42 2.36 -7.14 12.80
C LEU A 42 1.50 -6.19 13.65
N ALA A 43 0.21 -6.03 13.33
CA ALA A 43 -0.73 -5.27 14.15
C ALA A 43 -0.93 -5.89 15.54
N ILE A 44 -1.01 -7.23 15.63
CA ILE A 44 -1.08 -7.93 16.93
C ILE A 44 0.20 -7.70 17.73
N GLY A 45 1.37 -7.82 17.11
CA GLY A 45 2.66 -7.56 17.75
C GLY A 45 2.77 -6.15 18.31
N PHE A 46 2.36 -5.14 17.53
CA PHE A 46 2.29 -3.75 18.01
C PHE A 46 1.25 -3.55 19.11
N GLY A 47 0.12 -4.25 19.06
CA GLY A 47 -0.86 -4.25 20.15
C GLY A 47 -0.27 -4.72 21.46
N VAL A 48 0.48 -5.83 21.45
CA VAL A 48 1.19 -6.35 22.64
C VAL A 48 2.21 -5.33 23.14
N LEU A 49 3.03 -4.75 22.24
CA LEU A 49 4.03 -3.74 22.62
C LEU A 49 3.41 -2.43 23.13
N THR A 50 2.19 -2.10 22.71
CA THR A 50 1.44 -0.95 23.23
C THR A 50 1.00 -1.21 24.66
N ALA A 51 0.53 -2.43 24.96
CA ALA A 51 0.15 -2.81 26.32
C ALA A 51 1.36 -2.77 27.26
N THR A 52 2.52 -3.28 26.83
CA THR A 52 3.75 -3.18 27.64
C THR A 52 4.19 -1.73 27.84
N ALA A 53 4.10 -0.88 26.80
CA ALA A 53 4.41 0.54 26.89
C ALA A 53 3.55 1.27 27.93
N TYR A 54 2.26 0.91 27.98
CA TYR A 54 1.31 1.47 28.93
C TYR A 54 1.66 1.07 30.36
N VAL A 55 1.99 -0.20 30.60
CA VAL A 55 2.40 -0.70 31.92
C VAL A 55 3.72 -0.07 32.37
N GLU A 56 4.66 0.14 31.46
CA GLU A 56 5.94 0.81 31.75
C GLU A 56 5.80 2.33 31.98
N GLY A 57 4.66 2.94 31.65
CA GLY A 57 4.44 4.39 31.78
C GLY A 57 5.30 5.24 30.85
N SER A 58 5.91 4.65 29.81
CA SER A 58 6.83 5.35 28.91
C SER A 58 6.08 6.06 27.78
N LEU A 59 5.97 7.39 27.90
CA LEU A 59 5.25 8.22 26.91
C LEU A 59 5.88 8.12 25.51
N ILE A 60 7.22 8.13 25.40
CA ILE A 60 7.91 8.03 24.11
C ILE A 60 7.62 6.69 23.43
N PHE A 61 7.64 5.60 24.20
CA PHE A 61 7.37 4.28 23.67
C PHE A 61 5.89 4.15 23.27
N LEU A 62 4.97 4.68 24.07
CA LEU A 62 3.55 4.72 23.73
C LEU A 62 3.28 5.49 22.43
N VAL A 63 3.84 6.69 22.29
CA VAL A 63 3.70 7.52 21.07
C VAL A 63 4.28 6.80 19.86
N LYS A 64 5.44 6.15 20.00
CA LYS A 64 6.01 5.31 18.95
C LYS A 64 5.03 4.22 18.52
N GLN A 65 4.44 3.48 19.46
CA GLN A 65 3.51 2.41 19.13
C GLN A 65 2.24 2.93 18.46
N ILE A 66 1.70 4.07 18.88
CA ILE A 66 0.56 4.70 18.21
C ILE A 66 0.92 5.08 16.77
N ALA A 67 2.08 5.71 16.57
CA ALA A 67 2.57 6.14 15.27
C ALA A 67 2.84 4.98 14.30
N THR A 68 3.10 3.77 14.78
CA THR A 68 3.30 2.58 13.94
C THR A 68 2.03 1.73 13.78
N THR A 69 1.18 1.66 14.81
CA THR A 69 -0.04 0.83 14.78
C THR A 69 -1.10 1.44 13.87
N LEU A 70 -1.30 2.76 13.93
CA LEU A 70 -2.29 3.47 13.10
C LEU A 70 -2.07 3.22 11.60
N PRO A 71 -0.87 3.46 11.04
CA PRO A 71 -0.63 3.21 9.64
C PRO A 71 -0.84 1.74 9.23
N VAL A 72 -0.43 0.79 10.07
CA VAL A 72 -0.61 -0.64 9.76
C VAL A 72 -2.09 -1.02 9.70
N ILE A 73 -2.91 -0.49 10.61
CA ILE A 73 -4.36 -0.68 10.54
C ILE A 73 -4.92 -0.12 9.23
N ILE A 74 -4.47 1.07 8.82
CA ILE A 74 -4.89 1.68 7.56
C ILE A 74 -4.47 0.83 6.36
N ILE A 75 -3.25 0.29 6.36
CA ILE A 75 -2.76 -0.63 5.33
C ILE A 75 -3.65 -1.88 5.27
N ILE A 76 -4.01 -2.47 6.42
CA ILE A 76 -4.91 -3.64 6.46
C ILE A 76 -6.27 -3.30 5.83
N ILE A 77 -6.86 -2.15 6.19
CA ILE A 77 -8.13 -1.69 5.63
C ILE A 77 -8.02 -1.50 4.12
N GLN A 78 -6.94 -0.86 3.63
CA GLN A 78 -6.69 -0.68 2.21
C GLN A 78 -6.51 -2.02 1.47
N ILE A 79 -5.78 -2.98 2.05
CA ILE A 79 -5.64 -4.32 1.47
C ILE A 79 -7.02 -4.97 1.33
N ILE A 80 -7.89 -4.86 2.34
CA ILE A 80 -9.24 -5.45 2.30
C ILE A 80 -10.11 -4.75 1.24
N TYR A 81 -10.10 -3.42 1.20
CA TYR A 81 -10.92 -2.63 0.27
C TYR A 81 -10.47 -2.81 -1.18
N HIS A 82 -9.17 -2.71 -1.45
CA HIS A 82 -8.59 -2.84 -2.78
C HIS A 82 -8.28 -4.29 -3.17
N LYS A 83 -8.61 -5.30 -2.35
CA LYS A 83 -8.35 -6.72 -2.67
C LYS A 83 -8.95 -7.16 -4.01
N ARG A 84 -10.05 -6.50 -4.41
CA ARG A 84 -10.78 -6.76 -5.66
C ARG A 84 -10.48 -5.73 -6.73
N ASP A 85 -9.82 -4.63 -6.39
CA ASP A 85 -9.38 -3.64 -7.36
C ASP A 85 -8.24 -4.26 -8.17
N ARG A 86 -8.30 -4.05 -9.49
CA ARG A 86 -7.26 -4.51 -10.40
C ARG A 86 -6.19 -3.43 -10.47
N TRP A 87 -5.00 -3.81 -10.93
CA TRP A 87 -3.99 -2.83 -11.32
C TRP A 87 -4.62 -1.92 -12.38
N HIS A 88 -4.76 -0.64 -12.05
CA HIS A 88 -5.26 0.37 -12.96
C HIS A 88 -4.10 1.30 -13.29
N ASP A 89 -3.41 1.07 -14.41
CA ASP A 89 -2.58 2.12 -14.99
C ASP A 89 -3.50 3.00 -15.84
N ASN A 90 -3.65 4.27 -15.46
CA ASN A 90 -4.48 5.22 -16.22
C ASN A 90 -4.00 5.37 -17.69
N ASN A 91 -2.78 4.93 -17.99
CA ASN A 91 -2.20 4.97 -19.32
C ASN A 91 -2.40 3.67 -20.13
N ASP A 92 -3.00 2.65 -19.54
CA ASP A 92 -3.18 1.36 -20.22
C ASP A 92 -4.28 1.46 -21.28
N PRO A 93 -3.99 1.03 -22.52
CA PRO A 93 -4.99 1.03 -23.57
C PRO A 93 -6.15 0.10 -23.20
N LYS A 94 -7.38 0.56 -23.38
CA LYS A 94 -8.56 -0.31 -23.28
C LYS A 94 -8.69 -1.17 -24.54
N CYS A 95 -9.11 -2.42 -24.37
CA CYS A 95 -9.44 -3.27 -25.50
C CYS A 95 -10.61 -2.65 -26.31
N ALA A 96 -10.47 -2.58 -27.64
CA ALA A 96 -11.51 -2.02 -28.51
C ALA A 96 -12.82 -2.84 -28.52
N SER A 97 -12.74 -4.14 -28.23
CA SER A 97 -13.87 -5.07 -28.25
C SER A 97 -14.61 -5.11 -26.92
N CYS A 98 -13.92 -5.45 -25.81
CA CYS A 98 -14.57 -5.61 -24.50
C CYS A 98 -14.43 -4.41 -23.57
N LYS A 99 -13.70 -3.36 -23.95
CA LYS A 99 -13.43 -2.14 -23.14
C LYS A 99 -12.71 -2.38 -21.81
N GLU A 100 -12.32 -3.61 -21.50
CA GLU A 100 -11.45 -3.94 -20.37
C GLU A 100 -10.03 -3.40 -20.59
N GLU A 101 -9.33 -3.12 -19.50
CA GLU A 101 -7.94 -2.65 -19.53
C GLU A 101 -7.01 -3.74 -20.09
N MET A 102 -6.12 -3.33 -20.99
CA MET A 102 -5.19 -4.21 -21.68
C MET A 102 -3.77 -3.73 -21.47
N GLU A 103 -2.93 -4.58 -20.89
CA GLU A 103 -1.54 -4.22 -20.65
C GLU A 103 -0.79 -3.88 -21.96
N PRO A 104 0.14 -2.92 -21.94
CA PRO A 104 0.79 -2.41 -23.15
C PRO A 104 1.59 -3.46 -23.93
N TYR A 105 2.04 -4.51 -23.25
CA TYR A 105 2.89 -5.57 -23.80
C TYR A 105 2.12 -6.83 -24.22
N TRP A 106 0.80 -6.89 -23.99
CA TRP A 106 0.00 -8.05 -24.39
C TRP A 106 -0.34 -8.01 -25.88
N LYS A 107 -0.24 -9.17 -26.55
CA LYS A 107 -0.61 -9.34 -27.96
C LYS A 107 -2.11 -9.60 -28.15
N HIS A 108 -2.77 -10.13 -27.13
CA HIS A 108 -4.19 -10.48 -27.12
C HIS A 108 -4.81 -10.01 -25.80
N CYS A 109 -6.07 -9.59 -25.84
CA CYS A 109 -6.82 -9.27 -24.62
C CYS A 109 -7.08 -10.56 -23.83
N ALA A 110 -6.77 -10.60 -22.54
CA ALA A 110 -7.03 -11.80 -21.73
C ALA A 110 -8.52 -12.07 -21.46
N PHE A 111 -9.40 -11.10 -21.71
CA PHE A 111 -10.83 -11.22 -21.44
C PHE A 111 -11.62 -11.74 -22.64
N CYS A 112 -11.34 -11.22 -23.83
CA CYS A 112 -12.06 -11.62 -25.05
C CYS A 112 -11.19 -12.35 -26.08
N GLY A 113 -9.88 -12.47 -25.86
CA GLY A 113 -8.94 -13.08 -26.81
C GLY A 113 -8.64 -12.23 -28.05
N GLU A 114 -9.27 -11.07 -28.19
CA GLU A 114 -9.11 -10.18 -29.34
C GLU A 114 -7.65 -9.72 -29.47
N LYS A 115 -7.11 -9.73 -30.68
CA LYS A 115 -5.75 -9.24 -30.94
C LYS A 115 -5.68 -7.73 -30.67
N LYS A 116 -4.55 -7.31 -30.10
CA LYS A 116 -4.23 -5.89 -29.98
C LYS A 116 -4.21 -5.28 -31.38
N GLN A 117 -5.14 -4.37 -31.65
CA GLN A 117 -5.05 -3.58 -32.88
C GLN A 117 -3.80 -2.69 -32.77
N PRO A 118 -2.93 -2.67 -33.80
CA PRO A 118 -1.79 -1.76 -33.80
C PRO A 118 -2.32 -0.33 -33.67
N LYS A 119 -1.82 0.43 -32.69
CA LYS A 119 -2.09 1.88 -32.64
C LYS A 119 -1.66 2.44 -33.99
N VAL A 120 -2.61 2.91 -34.78
CA VAL A 120 -2.33 3.72 -35.97
C VAL A 120 -1.49 4.88 -35.46
N LYS A 121 -0.23 4.96 -35.91
CA LYS A 121 0.64 6.09 -35.59
C LYS A 121 -0.08 7.35 -36.09
N GLU A 122 -0.54 8.17 -35.16
CA GLU A 122 -0.93 9.54 -35.45
C GLU A 122 0.34 10.25 -35.94
N SER A 123 0.39 10.43 -37.25
CA SER A 123 1.42 11.16 -37.96
C SER A 123 1.21 12.66 -37.79
N ALA A 124 2.27 13.31 -37.27
CA ALA A 124 2.57 14.75 -37.26
C ALA A 124 1.76 15.64 -36.32
#